data_AF-A0A820UXW2-F1
#
_entry.id   AF-A0A820UXW2-F1
#
_cell.length_a   1.000
_cell.length_b   1.000
_cell.length_c   1.000
_cell.angle_alpha   90.00
_cell.angle_beta   90.00
_cell.angle_gamma   90.00
#
_symmetry.space_group_name_H-M   'P 1'
#
loop_
_entity.id
_entity.type
_entity.pdbx_description
1 polymer ?
#
loop_
_entity_poly.entity_id
_entity_poly.type
_entity_poly.pdbx_seq_one_letter_code
_entity_poly.pdbx_strand_id
1 'polypeptide(L)'
;HSQRPLLNKTQDERVNRRLLMSSDDNSISMEMHDISGYQEAPLLSLEQACNKLHIENLSNYIAKAKNMSRRSRNGLTQDEQAAIHLYTQETPLYLLLNTALRQVHGCDLTSWYAYLKLFIIALQKLSPYRGTVWRGVPRDLSAKYEKSDVKTWWGFSSCTSSLDILTSSSFLGSTGVRTLFNIEIFNGREISEFSDHCSEKEILLLPGTCVRVVGQMKQSDGLQIVHLKQIEAPHFLLENHIRAKPIRQITEKYSQNRKTAYNDSPEEEYGYEQKYFAAQGTATAKPPPTFYAQLELANNISSDEEKAKLLQHLLCINNLSDKMLADIVECIITIYSDQEKYELLQLVLKRSSLSNKQLETTVELIHDIRSDNYKANSLKTLLSREQFIAQHFSIIIEATEEIYSDGDKSNFYKDLMNSRYLQLVDYCMLLYAIKNINNDASKRELLCKLAPKLPKTNPKISRAYIDAADSIYSSQDKATATLAFQ
;
A
#
# COMPACT_ATOMS: atom_id res chain seq x y z
N HIS A 1 34.20 -52.46 22.18
CA HIS A 1 33.79 -51.28 22.96
C HIS A 1 33.59 -50.10 22.03
N SER A 2 32.39 -49.55 22.09
CA SER A 2 31.71 -48.69 21.14
C SER A 2 32.22 -47.24 21.10
N GLN A 3 32.60 -46.78 19.90
CA GLN A 3 32.70 -45.37 19.55
C GLN A 3 31.28 -44.75 19.54
N ARG A 4 31.08 -43.66 20.29
CA ARG A 4 29.88 -42.82 20.20
C ARG A 4 30.00 -41.91 18.97
N PRO A 5 28.97 -41.81 18.12
CA PRO A 5 29.04 -40.94 16.95
C PRO A 5 28.84 -39.48 17.34
N LEU A 6 29.75 -38.63 16.86
CA LEU A 6 29.60 -37.18 16.80
C LEU A 6 28.45 -36.85 15.84
N LEU A 7 27.29 -36.49 16.38
CA LEU A 7 26.21 -35.87 15.63
C LEU A 7 26.62 -34.43 15.28
N ASN A 8 27.31 -34.27 14.16
CA ASN A 8 27.32 -33.03 13.38
C ASN A 8 25.90 -32.78 12.88
N LYS A 9 25.07 -32.10 13.69
CA LYS A 9 23.88 -31.44 13.15
C LYS A 9 24.36 -30.18 12.45
N THR A 10 24.42 -30.24 11.12
CA THR A 10 24.52 -29.10 10.24
C THR A 10 23.47 -28.05 10.64
N GLN A 11 23.88 -26.79 10.58
CA GLN A 11 23.08 -25.63 10.99
C GLN A 11 21.89 -25.36 10.03
N ASP A 12 21.70 -26.21 9.01
CA ASP A 12 20.76 -26.08 7.89
C ASP A 12 19.40 -26.80 8.06
N GLU A 13 19.17 -27.55 9.14
CA GLU A 13 17.94 -28.35 9.33
C GLU A 13 17.00 -27.84 10.44
N ARG A 14 17.01 -26.54 10.75
CA ARG A 14 15.96 -25.97 11.61
C ARG A 14 14.82 -25.52 10.72
N VAL A 15 13.71 -26.25 10.76
CA VAL A 15 12.48 -25.83 10.09
C VAL A 15 11.76 -24.78 10.90
N ASN A 16 11.41 -23.68 10.24
CA ASN A 16 10.59 -22.62 10.77
C ASN A 16 9.16 -23.11 11.04
N ARG A 17 8.84 -23.27 12.33
CA ARG A 17 7.52 -23.72 12.77
C ARG A 17 6.39 -22.77 12.37
N ARG A 18 6.67 -21.51 11.99
CA ARG A 18 5.65 -20.56 11.50
C ARG A 18 5.02 -20.97 10.18
N LEU A 19 5.76 -21.67 9.33
CA LEU A 19 5.24 -22.20 8.07
C LEU A 19 4.25 -23.35 8.29
N LEU A 20 4.18 -23.90 9.51
CA LEU A 20 3.37 -25.07 9.90
C LEU A 20 2.31 -24.76 10.96
N MET A 21 2.48 -23.69 11.75
CA MET A 21 1.58 -23.37 12.86
C MET A 21 0.74 -22.11 12.59
N SER A 22 -0.58 -22.25 12.68
CA SER A 22 -1.45 -21.25 13.32
C SER A 22 -2.46 -21.99 14.18
N SER A 23 -2.40 -21.82 15.50
CA SER A 23 -3.55 -21.94 16.39
C SER A 23 -4.70 -21.14 15.76
N ASP A 24 -5.90 -21.74 15.82
CA ASP A 24 -7.08 -21.38 15.06
C ASP A 24 -7.09 -19.92 14.56
N ASP A 25 -6.94 -19.74 13.25
CA ASP A 25 -7.41 -18.53 12.58
C ASP A 25 -8.94 -18.55 12.68
N ASN A 26 -9.43 -18.23 13.89
CA ASN A 26 -10.83 -18.17 14.20
C ASN A 26 -11.43 -17.13 13.26
N SER A 27 -12.27 -17.63 12.36
CA SER A 27 -13.18 -16.84 11.55
C SER A 27 -14.22 -16.21 12.46
N ILE A 28 -13.82 -15.19 13.23
CA ILE A 28 -14.77 -14.33 13.92
C ILE A 28 -15.33 -13.40 12.85
N SER A 29 -16.63 -13.49 12.65
CA SER A 29 -17.46 -12.62 11.83
C SER A 29 -17.09 -11.15 12.01
N MET A 30 -16.65 -10.46 10.94
CA MET A 30 -16.68 -8.99 10.70
C MET A 30 -16.41 -8.01 11.87
N GLU A 31 -15.94 -8.45 13.02
CA GLU A 31 -15.55 -7.64 14.15
C GLU A 31 -14.12 -7.21 13.90
N MET A 32 -14.02 -6.03 13.31
CA MET A 32 -12.77 -5.35 13.00
C MET A 32 -11.86 -5.36 14.23
N HIS A 33 -10.74 -6.10 14.16
CA HIS A 33 -9.68 -6.01 15.17
C HIS A 33 -8.94 -4.70 14.91
N ASP A 34 -9.09 -3.76 15.84
CA ASP A 34 -8.52 -2.43 15.70
C ASP A 34 -7.04 -2.46 16.10
N ILE A 35 -6.18 -2.58 15.09
CA ILE A 35 -4.73 -2.41 15.29
C ILE A 35 -4.32 -0.93 15.23
N SER A 36 -5.23 0.03 15.01
CA SER A 36 -4.92 1.42 14.66
C SER A 36 -4.16 2.23 15.72
N GLY A 37 -3.93 1.67 16.91
CA GLY A 37 -3.14 2.32 17.95
C GLY A 37 -1.63 2.19 17.75
N TYR A 38 -1.14 1.27 16.89
CA TYR A 38 0.30 1.14 16.67
C TYR A 38 0.88 2.35 15.91
N GLN A 39 0.06 3.00 15.10
CA GLN A 39 0.40 4.19 14.31
C GLN A 39 0.92 5.34 15.19
N GLU A 40 0.26 5.57 16.31
CA GLU A 40 0.60 6.65 17.24
C GLU A 40 1.82 6.34 18.10
N ALA A 41 2.32 5.10 18.07
CA ALA A 41 3.51 4.73 18.81
C ALA A 41 4.76 5.40 18.20
N PRO A 42 5.69 5.90 19.03
CA PRO A 42 6.94 6.46 18.54
C PRO A 42 7.75 5.39 17.81
N LEU A 43 8.43 5.78 16.74
CA LEU A 43 9.45 4.93 16.12
C LEU A 43 10.69 4.89 17.03
N LEU A 44 10.99 3.71 17.56
CA LEU A 44 12.05 3.49 18.55
C LEU A 44 13.10 2.50 18.02
N SER A 45 14.27 2.46 18.67
CA SER A 45 15.26 1.38 18.47
C SER A 45 14.67 0.01 18.85
N LEU A 46 15.25 -1.08 18.37
CA LEU A 46 14.71 -2.42 18.62
C LEU A 46 14.62 -2.76 20.12
N GLU A 47 15.61 -2.39 20.92
CA GLU A 47 15.60 -2.56 22.38
C GLU A 47 14.42 -1.82 23.00
N GLN A 48 14.30 -0.53 22.70
CA GLN A 48 13.26 0.33 23.24
C GLN A 48 11.86 -0.14 22.81
N ALA A 49 11.72 -0.58 21.56
CA ALA A 49 10.48 -1.11 21.02
C ALA A 49 10.04 -2.42 21.71
N CYS A 50 11.01 -3.18 22.25
CA CYS A 50 10.78 -4.45 22.93
C CYS A 50 10.66 -4.33 24.46
N ASN A 51 10.87 -3.14 25.05
CA ASN A 51 10.93 -2.96 26.51
C ASN A 51 9.69 -3.43 27.28
N LYS A 52 8.51 -3.35 26.65
CA LYS A 52 7.23 -3.79 27.25
C LYS A 52 6.92 -5.27 27.02
N LEU A 53 7.77 -5.99 26.29
CA LEU A 53 7.54 -7.40 25.94
C LEU A 53 8.11 -8.32 27.02
N HIS A 54 7.24 -9.11 27.64
CA HIS A 54 7.62 -10.07 28.68
C HIS A 54 8.06 -11.42 28.05
N ILE A 55 9.24 -11.43 27.42
CA ILE A 55 9.83 -12.63 26.79
C ILE A 55 11.16 -12.97 27.47
N GLU A 56 11.32 -14.22 27.90
CA GLU A 56 12.54 -14.70 28.53
C GLU A 56 13.74 -14.59 27.56
N ASN A 57 14.88 -14.12 28.06
CA ASN A 57 16.12 -13.95 27.29
C ASN A 57 16.02 -13.03 26.06
N LEU A 58 15.01 -12.15 26.00
CA LEU A 58 14.78 -11.25 24.86
C LEU A 58 15.99 -10.38 24.50
N SER A 59 16.73 -9.89 25.50
CA SER A 59 17.95 -9.10 25.29
C SER A 59 19.01 -9.84 24.48
N ASN A 60 19.19 -11.15 24.69
CA ASN A 60 20.14 -11.97 23.95
C ASN A 60 19.69 -12.14 22.49
N TYR A 61 18.38 -12.34 22.26
CA TYR A 61 17.83 -12.46 20.91
C TYR A 61 17.91 -11.14 20.13
N ILE A 62 17.69 -10.00 20.79
CA ILE A 62 17.89 -8.66 20.22
C ILE A 62 19.36 -8.45 19.85
N ALA A 63 20.28 -8.78 20.75
CA ALA A 63 21.72 -8.67 20.48
C ALA A 63 22.15 -9.53 19.28
N LYS A 64 21.65 -10.79 19.19
CA LYS A 64 21.86 -11.65 18.02
C LYS A 64 21.32 -10.98 16.75
N ALA A 65 20.07 -10.48 16.78
CA ALA A 65 19.46 -9.83 15.63
C ALA A 65 20.28 -8.63 15.13
N LYS A 66 20.69 -7.74 16.04
CA LYS A 66 21.51 -6.58 15.69
C LYS A 66 22.86 -6.95 15.11
N ASN A 67 23.49 -8.01 15.62
CA ASN A 67 24.76 -8.50 15.09
C ASN A 67 24.64 -9.03 13.66
N MET A 68 23.52 -9.69 13.33
CA MET A 68 23.24 -10.18 11.98
C MET A 68 22.82 -9.06 11.01
N SER A 69 22.36 -7.91 11.54
CA SER A 69 21.82 -6.78 10.77
C SER A 69 22.76 -5.56 10.67
N ARG A 70 24.08 -5.74 10.89
CA ARG A 70 25.06 -4.64 10.93
C ARG A 70 25.20 -3.83 9.64
N ARG A 71 24.91 -4.43 8.48
CA ARG A 71 25.02 -3.78 7.18
C ARG A 71 23.65 -3.32 6.73
N SER A 72 23.50 -2.05 6.36
CA SER A 72 22.25 -1.58 5.74
C SER A 72 22.03 -2.29 4.39
N ARG A 73 20.82 -2.79 4.18
CA ARG A 73 20.37 -3.44 2.94
C ARG A 73 18.99 -2.94 2.59
N ASN A 74 18.72 -2.76 1.30
CA ASN A 74 17.41 -2.35 0.77
C ASN A 74 16.83 -1.07 1.40
N GLY A 75 17.69 -0.16 1.90
CA GLY A 75 17.27 1.09 2.56
C GLY A 75 16.74 0.91 3.99
N LEU A 76 16.90 -0.28 4.58
CA LEU A 76 16.54 -0.54 5.97
C LEU A 76 17.67 -0.13 6.93
N THR A 77 17.28 0.40 8.09
CA THR A 77 18.20 0.65 9.22
C THR A 77 18.63 -0.66 9.87
N GLN A 78 19.61 -0.61 10.78
CA GLN A 78 19.99 -1.79 11.56
C GLN A 78 18.83 -2.30 12.42
N ASP A 79 18.08 -1.40 13.07
CA ASP A 79 16.94 -1.76 13.92
C ASP A 79 15.79 -2.38 13.11
N GLU A 80 15.52 -1.86 11.92
CA GLU A 80 14.47 -2.39 11.02
C GLU A 80 14.81 -3.80 10.53
N GLN A 81 16.05 -4.02 10.08
CA GLN A 81 16.51 -5.36 9.70
C GLN A 81 16.51 -6.33 10.90
N ALA A 82 16.96 -5.85 12.06
CA ALA A 82 17.00 -6.66 13.27
C ALA A 82 15.59 -7.00 13.77
N ALA A 83 14.59 -6.13 13.56
CA ALA A 83 13.20 -6.44 13.86
C ALA A 83 12.66 -7.61 13.02
N ILE A 84 12.96 -7.63 11.71
CA ILE A 84 12.62 -8.75 10.82
C ILE A 84 13.36 -10.01 11.25
N HIS A 85 14.67 -9.91 11.50
CA HIS A 85 15.47 -11.04 11.94
C HIS A 85 14.93 -11.63 13.26
N LEU A 86 14.62 -10.77 14.25
CA LEU A 86 14.06 -11.18 15.53
C LEU A 86 12.70 -11.90 15.38
N TYR A 87 11.82 -11.41 14.50
CA TYR A 87 10.55 -12.08 14.19
C TYR A 87 10.79 -13.52 13.69
N THR A 88 11.87 -13.72 12.94
CA THR A 88 12.18 -15.01 12.32
C THR A 88 12.97 -15.99 13.19
N GLN A 89 13.52 -15.55 14.33
CA GLN A 89 14.21 -16.45 15.26
C GLN A 89 13.24 -17.45 15.89
N GLU A 90 13.75 -18.63 16.28
CA GLU A 90 13.00 -19.62 17.07
C GLU A 90 12.81 -19.14 18.52
N THR A 91 11.93 -18.15 18.70
CA THR A 91 11.56 -17.54 19.97
C THR A 91 10.03 -17.50 20.12
N PRO A 92 9.49 -17.31 21.33
CA PRO A 92 8.07 -17.09 21.53
C PRO A 92 7.52 -15.81 20.88
N LEU A 93 8.37 -14.88 20.42
CA LEU A 93 7.96 -13.55 19.99
C LEU A 93 6.91 -13.57 18.88
N TYR A 94 7.14 -14.31 17.80
CA TYR A 94 6.18 -14.36 16.68
C TYR A 94 4.86 -15.00 17.12
N LEU A 95 4.91 -15.98 18.02
CA LEU A 95 3.73 -16.72 18.49
C LEU A 95 2.88 -15.80 19.36
N LEU A 96 3.50 -15.09 20.30
CA LEU A 96 2.84 -14.15 21.19
C LEU A 96 2.28 -12.96 20.41
N LEU A 97 3.04 -12.40 19.47
CA LEU A 97 2.58 -11.31 18.63
C LEU A 97 1.36 -11.72 17.79
N ASN A 98 1.46 -12.84 17.07
CA ASN A 98 0.35 -13.33 16.25
C ASN A 98 -0.84 -13.79 17.11
N THR A 99 -0.64 -14.16 18.37
CA THR A 99 -1.74 -14.43 19.30
C THR A 99 -2.43 -13.12 19.68
N ALA A 100 -1.66 -12.08 20.02
CA ALA A 100 -2.20 -10.76 20.35
C ALA A 100 -2.97 -10.13 19.17
N LEU A 101 -2.49 -10.32 17.94
CA LEU A 101 -3.17 -9.84 16.73
C LEU A 101 -4.47 -10.59 16.41
N ARG A 102 -4.66 -11.82 16.91
CA ARG A 102 -5.84 -12.65 16.60
C ARG A 102 -6.95 -12.55 17.65
N GLN A 103 -6.65 -12.10 18.87
CA GLN A 103 -7.62 -12.11 19.97
C GLN A 103 -8.41 -10.79 20.05
N VAL A 104 -9.73 -10.86 19.85
CA VAL A 104 -10.65 -9.70 19.92
C VAL A 104 -10.75 -9.11 21.33
N HIS A 105 -10.57 -9.94 22.38
CA HIS A 105 -10.64 -9.53 23.78
C HIS A 105 -9.53 -10.20 24.62
N GLY A 106 -8.91 -9.44 25.52
CA GLY A 106 -8.11 -9.98 26.63
C GLY A 106 -6.58 -9.99 26.44
N CYS A 107 -6.05 -9.73 25.24
CA CYS A 107 -4.61 -9.53 25.04
C CYS A 107 -4.25 -8.03 25.00
N ASP A 108 -3.19 -7.65 25.71
CA ASP A 108 -2.64 -6.30 25.62
C ASP A 108 -1.82 -6.14 24.32
N LEU A 109 -2.48 -5.68 23.25
CA LEU A 109 -1.78 -5.31 22.01
C LEU A 109 -0.97 -4.01 22.17
N THR A 110 -1.29 -3.16 23.16
CA THR A 110 -0.61 -1.87 23.34
C THR A 110 0.86 -2.02 23.73
N SER A 111 1.21 -3.09 24.44
CA SER A 111 2.60 -3.47 24.71
C SER A 111 3.40 -3.80 23.45
N TRP A 112 2.71 -4.19 22.36
CA TRP A 112 3.33 -4.53 21.08
C TRP A 112 3.45 -3.36 20.11
N TYR A 113 2.75 -2.24 20.34
CA TYR A 113 2.65 -1.15 19.37
C TYR A 113 4.00 -0.60 18.90
N ALA A 114 4.96 -0.41 19.80
CA ALA A 114 6.29 0.08 19.42
C ALA A 114 7.06 -0.92 18.54
N TYR A 115 7.01 -2.22 18.86
CA TYR A 115 7.59 -3.27 18.03
C TYR A 115 6.86 -3.39 16.69
N LEU A 116 5.52 -3.34 16.69
CA LEU A 116 4.69 -3.36 15.50
C LEU A 116 5.00 -2.19 14.56
N LYS A 117 5.12 -0.97 15.08
CA LYS A 117 5.50 0.22 14.28
C LYS A 117 6.84 0.02 13.59
N LEU A 118 7.88 -0.38 14.33
CA LEU A 118 9.21 -0.65 13.78
C LEU A 118 9.17 -1.77 12.73
N PHE A 119 8.48 -2.86 13.03
CA PHE A 119 8.43 -4.05 12.17
C PHE A 119 7.62 -3.82 10.90
N ILE A 120 6.48 -3.13 10.97
CA ILE A 120 5.65 -2.78 9.80
C ILE A 120 6.38 -1.78 8.90
N ILE A 121 7.07 -0.78 9.46
CA ILE A 121 7.91 0.14 8.67
C ILE A 121 9.00 -0.62 7.92
N ALA A 122 9.74 -1.51 8.61
CA ALA A 122 10.74 -2.37 7.98
C ALA A 122 10.12 -3.21 6.85
N LEU A 123 8.98 -3.82 7.18
CA LEU A 123 8.00 -4.48 6.30
C LEU A 123 7.81 -3.78 4.97
N GLN A 124 7.31 -2.57 5.11
CA GLN A 124 6.84 -1.76 4.01
C GLN A 124 8.00 -1.25 3.16
N LYS A 125 9.17 -0.94 3.72
CA LYS A 125 10.33 -0.55 2.89
C LYS A 125 10.75 -1.59 1.85
N LEU A 126 10.40 -2.87 2.05
CA LEU A 126 10.63 -3.93 1.08
C LEU A 126 9.60 -3.88 -0.06
N SER A 127 10.06 -4.19 -1.27
CA SER A 127 9.18 -4.22 -2.45
C SER A 127 8.08 -5.27 -2.28
N PRO A 128 6.82 -4.97 -2.69
CA PRO A 128 5.74 -5.94 -2.58
C PRO A 128 5.98 -7.13 -3.51
N TYR A 129 5.87 -8.34 -2.96
CA TYR A 129 5.89 -9.58 -3.73
C TYR A 129 4.50 -9.87 -4.30
N ARG A 130 4.47 -10.18 -5.60
CA ARG A 130 3.26 -10.61 -6.33
C ARG A 130 3.52 -12.00 -6.91
N GLY A 131 2.60 -12.93 -6.67
CA GLY A 131 2.77 -14.29 -7.14
C GLY A 131 1.94 -15.29 -6.34
N THR A 132 2.22 -16.57 -6.58
CA THR A 132 1.63 -17.66 -5.81
C THR A 132 2.53 -18.00 -4.64
N VAL A 133 1.95 -18.13 -3.45
CA VAL A 133 2.65 -18.60 -2.26
C VAL A 133 1.90 -19.76 -1.63
N TRP A 134 2.62 -20.54 -0.83
CA TRP A 134 2.08 -21.72 -0.18
C TRP A 134 2.28 -21.68 1.32
N ARG A 135 1.31 -22.22 2.05
CA ARG A 135 1.35 -22.35 3.52
C ARG A 135 0.78 -23.70 3.93
N GLY A 136 1.53 -24.44 4.74
CA GLY A 136 1.13 -25.77 5.22
C GLY A 136 0.58 -25.70 6.65
N VAL A 137 -0.40 -26.53 6.98
CA VAL A 137 -0.90 -26.71 8.34
C VAL A 137 -1.16 -28.21 8.60
N PRO A 138 -0.63 -28.80 9.69
CA PRO A 138 -0.75 -30.23 9.98
C PRO A 138 -2.10 -30.60 10.61
N ARG A 139 -3.21 -30.14 10.01
CA ARG A 139 -4.60 -30.49 10.34
C ARG A 139 -5.54 -30.14 9.19
N ASP A 140 -6.76 -30.67 9.21
CA ASP A 140 -7.82 -30.31 8.27
C ASP A 140 -8.49 -29.00 8.69
N LEU A 141 -8.41 -27.98 7.83
CA LEU A 141 -9.10 -26.70 7.96
C LEU A 141 -10.12 -26.48 6.83
N SER A 142 -10.27 -27.42 5.90
CA SER A 142 -11.08 -27.28 4.68
C SER A 142 -12.53 -26.86 4.98
N ALA A 143 -13.12 -27.41 6.04
CA ALA A 143 -14.47 -27.07 6.50
C ALA A 143 -14.64 -25.60 6.91
N LYS A 144 -13.57 -24.88 7.25
CA LYS A 144 -13.62 -23.46 7.64
C LYS A 144 -13.56 -22.49 6.44
N TYR A 145 -13.34 -22.97 5.22
CA TYR A 145 -13.03 -22.14 4.05
C TYR A 145 -13.98 -22.40 2.88
N GLU A 146 -15.29 -22.16 3.03
CA GLU A 146 -16.24 -22.46 1.97
C GLU A 146 -16.02 -21.59 0.71
N LYS A 147 -16.40 -22.10 -0.46
CA LYS A 147 -16.18 -21.40 -1.73
C LYS A 147 -16.84 -20.02 -1.71
N SER A 148 -16.12 -19.01 -2.20
CA SER A 148 -16.52 -17.59 -2.19
C SER A 148 -16.44 -16.90 -0.81
N ASP A 149 -16.14 -17.61 0.27
CA ASP A 149 -15.91 -16.98 1.57
C ASP A 149 -14.78 -15.96 1.48
N VAL A 150 -14.96 -14.85 2.18
CA VAL A 150 -13.87 -13.91 2.48
C VAL A 150 -13.39 -14.15 3.89
N LYS A 151 -12.08 -14.32 4.06
CA LYS A 151 -11.41 -14.47 5.34
C LYS A 151 -10.39 -13.34 5.53
N THR A 152 -10.28 -12.84 6.75
CA THR A 152 -9.23 -11.89 7.14
C THR A 152 -8.22 -12.61 8.02
N TRP A 153 -6.95 -12.56 7.62
CA TRP A 153 -5.85 -13.11 8.39
C TRP A 153 -5.23 -11.99 9.22
N TRP A 154 -5.68 -11.89 10.47
CA TRP A 154 -5.34 -10.79 11.37
C TRP A 154 -3.87 -10.80 11.83
N GLY A 155 -3.24 -11.96 11.94
CA GLY A 155 -1.81 -12.08 12.24
C GLY A 155 -0.93 -12.02 10.99
N PHE A 156 0.37 -11.82 11.19
CA PHE A 156 1.36 -12.08 10.15
C PHE A 156 1.34 -13.55 9.76
N SER A 157 1.33 -13.82 8.45
CA SER A 157 1.26 -15.19 7.92
C SER A 157 2.50 -15.53 7.11
N SER A 158 3.36 -16.37 7.67
CA SER A 158 4.52 -16.92 6.95
C SER A 158 4.07 -17.88 5.86
N CYS A 159 4.51 -17.62 4.64
CA CYS A 159 4.33 -18.47 3.47
C CYS A 159 5.69 -18.70 2.80
N THR A 160 5.76 -19.65 1.88
CA THR A 160 6.93 -19.84 1.03
C THR A 160 6.55 -19.68 -0.44
N SER A 161 7.49 -19.19 -1.26
CA SER A 161 7.38 -19.19 -2.72
C SER A 161 7.97 -20.45 -3.37
N SER A 162 8.31 -21.47 -2.57
CA SER A 162 8.90 -22.72 -3.05
C SER A 162 8.09 -23.93 -2.58
N LEU A 163 7.47 -24.63 -3.52
CA LEU A 163 6.72 -25.86 -3.21
C LEU A 163 7.63 -26.98 -2.69
N ASP A 164 8.87 -27.04 -3.16
CA ASP A 164 9.86 -28.06 -2.78
C ASP A 164 10.09 -28.09 -1.27
N ILE A 165 10.03 -26.93 -0.63
CA ILE A 165 10.24 -26.76 0.81
C ILE A 165 9.11 -27.43 1.59
N LEU A 166 7.88 -27.42 1.06
CA LEU A 166 6.72 -28.01 1.73
C LEU A 166 6.65 -29.54 1.62
N THR A 167 7.34 -30.14 0.66
CA THR A 167 7.34 -31.61 0.47
C THR A 167 8.16 -32.35 1.52
N SER A 168 9.05 -31.65 2.22
CA SER A 168 9.88 -32.22 3.28
C SER A 168 9.02 -32.63 4.49
N SER A 169 9.34 -33.77 5.10
CA SER A 169 8.67 -34.26 6.33
C SER A 169 8.80 -33.31 7.51
N SER A 170 9.81 -32.44 7.48
CA SER A 170 10.03 -31.44 8.50
C SER A 170 9.12 -30.21 8.31
N PHE A 171 8.53 -30.03 7.13
CA PHE A 171 7.48 -29.05 6.84
C PHE A 171 6.08 -29.72 6.85
N LEU A 172 5.38 -29.76 5.72
CA LEU A 172 4.02 -30.30 5.66
C LEU A 172 4.02 -31.83 5.60
N GLY A 173 5.06 -32.42 5.03
CA GLY A 173 5.19 -33.86 4.80
C GLY A 173 4.20 -34.40 3.76
N SER A 174 4.37 -35.69 3.45
CA SER A 174 3.62 -36.40 2.40
C SER A 174 2.46 -37.25 2.91
N THR A 175 2.29 -37.40 4.23
CA THR A 175 1.26 -38.26 4.83
C THR A 175 0.58 -37.58 6.01
N GLY A 176 -0.61 -38.07 6.40
CA GLY A 176 -1.39 -37.56 7.52
C GLY A 176 -2.33 -36.41 7.13
N VAL A 177 -3.30 -36.15 8.01
CA VAL A 177 -4.34 -35.12 7.79
C VAL A 177 -3.72 -33.73 7.83
N ARG A 178 -3.80 -33.00 6.72
CA ARG A 178 -3.12 -31.71 6.57
C ARG A 178 -3.79 -30.81 5.54
N THR A 179 -3.61 -29.52 5.69
CA THR A 179 -4.12 -28.49 4.76
C THR A 179 -2.96 -27.75 4.11
N LEU A 180 -3.00 -27.63 2.78
CA LEU A 180 -2.11 -26.80 1.99
C LEU A 180 -2.92 -25.61 1.43
N PHE A 181 -2.58 -24.41 1.85
CA PHE A 181 -3.10 -23.20 1.22
C PHE A 181 -2.26 -22.86 0.00
N ASN A 182 -2.91 -22.75 -1.15
CA ASN A 182 -2.37 -22.20 -2.38
C ASN A 182 -2.93 -20.78 -2.54
N ILE A 183 -2.08 -19.75 -2.52
CA ILE A 183 -2.54 -18.37 -2.33
C ILE A 183 -1.98 -17.47 -3.44
N GLU A 184 -2.84 -16.91 -4.29
CA GLU A 184 -2.49 -15.82 -5.20
C GLU A 184 -2.43 -14.50 -4.41
N ILE A 185 -1.26 -13.87 -4.32
CA ILE A 185 -1.05 -12.64 -3.54
C ILE A 185 -0.49 -11.51 -4.39
N PHE A 186 -0.76 -10.27 -3.98
CA PHE A 186 -0.22 -9.06 -4.60
C PHE A 186 0.55 -8.14 -3.64
N ASN A 187 0.53 -8.44 -2.33
CA ASN A 187 1.13 -7.58 -1.30
C ASN A 187 1.93 -8.37 -0.25
N GLY A 188 2.63 -9.43 -0.65
CA GLY A 188 3.57 -10.14 0.24
C GLY A 188 4.86 -9.35 0.48
N ARG A 189 5.66 -9.75 1.47
CA ARG A 189 7.01 -9.21 1.71
C ARG A 189 8.01 -10.35 1.74
N GLU A 190 8.97 -10.33 0.81
CA GLU A 190 10.05 -11.30 0.79
C GLU A 190 11.07 -10.94 1.86
N ILE A 191 11.25 -11.83 2.84
CA ILE A 191 12.10 -11.58 4.01
C ILE A 191 13.30 -12.54 4.12
N SER A 192 13.49 -13.40 3.13
CA SER A 192 14.54 -14.44 3.09
C SER A 192 15.93 -13.91 3.45
N GLU A 193 16.30 -12.73 2.94
CA GLU A 193 17.63 -12.13 3.16
C GLU A 193 17.85 -11.58 4.57
N PHE A 194 16.77 -11.42 5.34
CA PHE A 194 16.74 -10.86 6.68
C PHE A 194 16.40 -11.93 7.73
N SER A 195 15.89 -13.08 7.29
CA SER A 195 15.45 -14.18 8.13
C SER A 195 16.62 -14.93 8.77
N ASP A 196 16.41 -15.48 9.97
CA ASP A 196 17.29 -16.47 10.62
C ASP A 196 17.25 -17.83 9.88
N HIS A 197 16.35 -17.97 8.89
CA HIS A 197 16.19 -19.15 8.02
C HIS A 197 16.13 -18.72 6.54
N CYS A 198 17.29 -18.40 5.95
CA CYS A 198 17.35 -17.81 4.60
C CYS A 198 16.98 -18.76 3.45
N SER A 199 17.02 -20.07 3.66
CA SER A 199 16.73 -21.10 2.65
C SER A 199 15.24 -21.27 2.36
N GLU A 200 14.36 -20.72 3.20
CA GLU A 200 12.92 -20.99 3.17
C GLU A 200 12.13 -20.19 2.12
N LYS A 201 12.80 -19.26 1.44
CA LYS A 201 12.18 -18.29 0.52
C LYS A 201 10.90 -17.68 1.13
N GLU A 202 11.01 -17.25 2.38
CA GLU A 202 9.88 -16.84 3.21
C GLU A 202 9.25 -15.55 2.67
N ILE A 203 7.97 -15.64 2.33
CA ILE A 203 7.10 -14.52 1.98
C ILE A 203 6.14 -14.29 3.14
N LEU A 204 6.24 -13.14 3.78
CA LEU A 204 5.38 -12.76 4.89
C LEU A 204 4.16 -11.98 4.38
N LEU A 205 2.96 -12.44 4.72
CA LEU A 205 1.74 -11.66 4.54
C LEU A 205 1.51 -10.78 5.76
N LEU A 206 1.12 -9.53 5.52
CA LEU A 206 0.91 -8.54 6.57
C LEU A 206 -0.40 -8.80 7.35
N PRO A 207 -0.51 -8.31 8.60
CA PRO A 207 -1.72 -8.35 9.40
C PRO A 207 -2.92 -7.78 8.63
N GLY A 208 -4.06 -8.42 8.75
CA GLY A 208 -5.28 -7.99 8.08
C GLY A 208 -5.38 -8.39 6.60
N THR A 209 -4.50 -9.25 6.11
CA THR A 209 -4.56 -9.74 4.73
C THR A 209 -5.91 -10.42 4.47
N CYS A 210 -6.67 -9.89 3.51
CA CYS A 210 -7.97 -10.42 3.14
C CYS A 210 -7.82 -11.39 1.95
N VAL A 211 -8.44 -12.56 2.06
CA VAL A 211 -8.37 -13.61 1.04
C VAL A 211 -9.77 -14.12 0.74
N ARG A 212 -10.06 -14.35 -0.55
CA ARG A 212 -11.26 -15.02 -1.01
C ARG A 212 -10.95 -16.48 -1.31
N VAL A 213 -11.82 -17.39 -0.88
CA VAL A 213 -11.76 -18.79 -1.26
C VAL A 213 -12.19 -18.95 -2.71
N VAL A 214 -11.27 -19.40 -3.55
CA VAL A 214 -11.52 -19.73 -4.97
C VAL A 214 -12.11 -21.14 -5.09
N GLY A 215 -11.58 -22.08 -4.32
CA GLY A 215 -12.04 -23.46 -4.32
C GLY A 215 -11.24 -24.35 -3.36
N GLN A 216 -11.64 -25.61 -3.29
CA GLN A 216 -10.97 -26.64 -2.50
C GLN A 216 -10.83 -27.94 -3.29
N MET A 217 -9.83 -28.73 -2.96
CA MET A 217 -9.61 -30.06 -3.53
C MET A 217 -9.12 -31.01 -2.43
N LYS A 218 -9.75 -32.19 -2.33
CA LYS A 218 -9.24 -33.28 -1.50
C LYS A 218 -8.30 -34.14 -2.35
N GLN A 219 -7.12 -34.44 -1.84
CA GLN A 219 -6.18 -35.38 -2.46
C GLN A 219 -6.04 -36.65 -1.62
N SER A 220 -5.32 -37.64 -2.13
CA SER A 220 -4.96 -38.85 -1.38
C SER A 220 -4.14 -38.50 -0.13
N ASP A 221 -3.99 -39.49 0.75
CA ASP A 221 -3.06 -39.41 1.89
C ASP A 221 -3.38 -38.33 2.93
N GLY A 222 -4.63 -37.86 2.96
CA GLY A 222 -5.11 -36.90 3.95
C GLY A 222 -4.83 -35.43 3.62
N LEU A 223 -4.36 -35.11 2.41
CA LEU A 223 -4.10 -33.73 1.99
C LEU A 223 -5.37 -33.02 1.52
N GLN A 224 -5.64 -31.85 2.09
CA GLN A 224 -6.65 -30.90 1.65
C GLN A 224 -5.95 -29.68 1.04
N ILE A 225 -6.31 -29.30 -0.18
CA ILE A 225 -5.79 -28.08 -0.83
C ILE A 225 -6.90 -27.03 -0.82
N VAL A 226 -6.61 -25.84 -0.31
CA VAL A 226 -7.50 -24.69 -0.34
C VAL A 226 -6.87 -23.62 -1.22
N HIS A 227 -7.53 -23.26 -2.31
CA HIS A 227 -7.09 -22.19 -3.21
C HIS A 227 -7.71 -20.86 -2.77
N LEU A 228 -6.84 -19.91 -2.48
CA LEU A 228 -7.15 -18.58 -2.01
C LEU A 228 -6.63 -17.54 -3.00
N LYS A 229 -7.32 -16.41 -3.06
CA LYS A 229 -6.86 -15.22 -3.78
C LYS A 229 -6.93 -14.03 -2.87
N GLN A 230 -5.81 -13.35 -2.67
CA GLN A 230 -5.76 -12.09 -1.95
C GLN A 230 -6.67 -11.09 -2.65
N ILE A 231 -7.47 -10.41 -1.84
CA ILE A 231 -8.31 -9.29 -2.25
C ILE A 231 -7.89 -8.07 -1.47
N GLU A 232 -8.23 -6.90 -1.98
CA GLU A 232 -8.05 -5.67 -1.21
C GLU A 232 -8.85 -5.76 0.09
N ALA A 233 -8.21 -5.38 1.17
CA ALA A 233 -8.87 -5.34 2.46
C ALA A 233 -9.95 -4.25 2.40
N PRO A 234 -11.15 -4.50 2.94
CA PRO A 234 -12.21 -3.49 2.93
C PRO A 234 -11.88 -2.26 3.79
N HIS A 235 -10.79 -2.30 4.57
CA HIS A 235 -10.32 -1.25 5.48
C HIS A 235 -8.78 -1.27 5.50
N PHE A 236 -8.13 -0.10 5.56
CA PHE A 236 -6.68 -0.01 5.75
C PHE A 236 -6.34 -0.23 7.22
N LEU A 237 -5.80 -1.40 7.53
CA LEU A 237 -5.33 -1.72 8.88
C LEU A 237 -3.90 -1.22 9.14
N LEU A 238 -3.15 -0.91 8.08
CA LEU A 238 -1.75 -0.52 8.16
C LEU A 238 -1.53 0.83 7.46
N GLU A 239 -0.89 1.78 8.14
CA GLU A 239 -0.38 3.03 7.54
C GLU A 239 0.68 2.72 6.49
N ASN A 240 0.63 3.34 5.31
CA ASN A 240 1.66 3.18 4.27
C ASN A 240 2.88 4.07 4.55
N HIS A 241 3.89 3.55 5.24
CA HIS A 241 5.10 4.31 5.61
C HIS A 241 6.12 4.55 4.48
N ILE A 242 5.90 3.99 3.29
CA ILE A 242 6.83 4.09 2.14
C ILE A 242 6.63 5.37 1.33
N ARG A 243 5.52 6.11 1.52
CA ARG A 243 5.23 7.31 0.73
C ARG A 243 6.17 8.49 1.02
N ALA A 244 7.12 8.34 1.94
CA ALA A 244 8.32 9.17 2.00
C ALA A 244 9.50 8.48 1.32
N LYS A 245 9.51 8.41 -0.02
CA LYS A 245 10.78 8.36 -0.76
C LYS A 245 11.07 9.73 -1.35
N PRO A 246 12.22 10.35 -1.02
CA PRO A 246 12.65 11.55 -1.70
C PRO A 246 12.96 11.22 -3.15
N ILE A 247 12.49 12.11 -4.02
CA ILE A 247 12.61 12.21 -5.49
C ILE A 247 13.98 11.76 -6.06
N ARG A 248 15.06 11.71 -5.27
CA ARG A 248 16.43 11.39 -5.70
C ARG A 248 16.67 9.99 -6.28
N GLN A 249 15.99 8.93 -5.81
CA GLN A 249 16.30 7.55 -6.27
C GLN A 249 15.82 7.27 -7.70
N ILE A 250 14.76 7.93 -8.16
CA ILE A 250 14.32 7.87 -9.55
C ILE A 250 15.33 8.64 -10.40
N THR A 251 15.70 9.85 -10.01
CA THR A 251 16.70 10.68 -10.72
C THR A 251 18.06 9.99 -10.84
N GLU A 252 18.52 9.25 -9.82
CA GLU A 252 19.80 8.53 -9.83
C GLU A 252 19.81 7.32 -10.78
N LYS A 253 18.70 6.58 -10.88
CA LYS A 253 18.58 5.44 -11.81
C LYS A 253 18.60 5.91 -13.27
N TYR A 254 18.01 7.07 -13.56
CA TYR A 254 18.08 7.72 -14.87
C TYR A 254 19.44 8.40 -15.15
N SER A 255 20.08 8.97 -14.13
CA SER A 255 21.44 9.55 -14.25
C SER A 255 22.50 8.49 -14.58
N GLN A 256 22.35 7.26 -14.08
CA GLN A 256 23.23 6.15 -14.42
C GLN A 256 23.01 5.64 -15.86
N ASN A 257 21.76 5.62 -16.33
CA ASN A 257 21.45 5.31 -17.74
C ASN A 257 21.92 6.41 -18.72
N ARG A 258 22.13 7.64 -18.22
CA ARG A 258 22.70 8.76 -19.00
C ARG A 258 24.18 8.57 -19.37
N LYS A 259 24.94 7.81 -18.58
CA LYS A 259 26.40 7.66 -18.77
C LYS A 259 26.79 6.54 -19.76
N THR A 260 25.87 5.68 -20.15
CA THR A 260 26.13 4.57 -21.08
C THR A 260 25.72 4.87 -22.52
N ALA A 261 25.20 6.06 -22.80
CA ALA A 261 24.70 6.46 -24.12
C ALA A 261 25.23 7.82 -24.62
N TYR A 262 26.46 8.19 -24.23
CA TYR A 262 27.09 9.44 -24.67
C TYR A 262 28.50 9.16 -25.24
N ASN A 263 28.53 8.84 -26.54
CA ASN A 263 29.66 9.12 -27.43
C ASN A 263 29.03 9.50 -28.76
N ASP A 264 28.72 10.79 -28.90
CA ASP A 264 28.97 11.64 -30.07
C ASP A 264 28.10 12.90 -29.97
N SER A 265 28.76 14.00 -29.61
CA SER A 265 28.31 15.39 -29.81
C SER A 265 28.70 15.82 -31.25
N PRO A 266 28.16 16.90 -31.86
CA PRO A 266 28.04 18.21 -31.23
C PRO A 266 26.77 19.03 -31.53
N GLU A 267 26.44 19.86 -30.53
CA GLU A 267 26.10 21.29 -30.62
C GLU A 267 25.26 21.78 -31.82
N GLU A 268 24.02 22.19 -31.55
CA GLU A 268 23.50 23.53 -31.88
C GLU A 268 22.11 23.72 -31.24
N GLU A 269 22.10 24.52 -30.18
CA GLU A 269 20.92 24.97 -29.44
C GLU A 269 20.44 26.30 -30.06
N TYR A 270 19.12 26.55 -29.99
CA TYR A 270 18.35 27.73 -30.39
C TYR A 270 17.79 27.80 -31.82
N GLY A 271 16.45 27.76 -31.93
CA GLY A 271 15.71 28.45 -33.00
C GLY A 271 14.72 27.65 -33.86
N TYR A 272 14.16 26.53 -33.40
CA TYR A 272 13.24 25.72 -34.22
C TYR A 272 11.77 26.21 -34.23
N GLU A 273 11.31 26.94 -33.21
CA GLU A 273 9.88 27.29 -33.09
C GLU A 273 9.41 28.41 -34.04
N GLN A 274 10.30 29.33 -34.45
CA GLN A 274 9.92 30.41 -35.38
C GLN A 274 9.84 29.96 -36.85
N LYS A 275 10.48 28.84 -37.23
CA LYS A 275 10.46 28.33 -38.62
C LYS A 275 9.25 27.44 -38.93
N TYR A 276 8.62 26.83 -37.93
CA TYR A 276 7.51 25.91 -38.18
C TYR A 276 6.20 26.64 -38.53
N PHE A 277 5.97 27.82 -37.97
CA PHE A 277 4.76 28.63 -38.26
C PHE A 277 4.88 29.53 -39.50
N ALA A 278 6.10 29.81 -40.01
CA ALA A 278 6.30 30.59 -41.22
C ALA A 278 6.21 29.75 -42.52
N ALA A 279 6.19 28.42 -42.43
CA ALA A 279 6.30 27.52 -43.58
C ALA A 279 4.95 27.07 -44.19
N GLN A 280 3.81 27.66 -43.83
CA GLN A 280 2.54 27.45 -44.55
C GLN A 280 2.40 28.27 -45.84
N GLY A 281 3.52 28.49 -46.52
CA GLY A 281 3.57 29.22 -47.77
C GLY A 281 4.86 28.96 -48.52
N THR A 282 5.22 27.71 -48.75
CA THR A 282 6.00 27.24 -49.92
C THR A 282 6.25 25.74 -49.82
N ALA A 283 6.07 25.07 -50.95
CA ALA A 283 6.14 23.62 -51.09
C ALA A 283 7.55 23.08 -50.81
N THR A 284 7.70 22.27 -49.75
CA THR A 284 8.55 21.06 -49.60
C THR A 284 8.64 20.68 -48.11
N ALA A 285 7.51 20.31 -47.50
CA ALA A 285 7.49 19.92 -46.09
C ALA A 285 7.97 18.45 -45.94
N LYS A 286 9.03 18.24 -45.16
CA LYS A 286 9.37 16.91 -44.62
C LYS A 286 8.14 16.33 -43.91
N PRO A 287 7.92 14.99 -43.95
CA PRO A 287 6.82 14.39 -43.22
C PRO A 287 6.92 14.75 -41.72
N PRO A 288 5.78 14.96 -41.04
CA PRO A 288 5.79 15.28 -39.62
C PRO A 288 6.52 14.19 -38.83
N PRO A 289 7.30 14.55 -37.79
CA PRO A 289 8.01 13.57 -36.96
C PRO A 289 7.03 12.55 -36.38
N THR A 290 7.46 11.31 -36.26
CA THR A 290 6.66 10.22 -35.68
C THR A 290 6.31 10.53 -34.22
N PHE A 291 5.26 9.89 -33.68
CA PHE A 291 4.84 10.06 -32.28
C PHE A 291 6.02 9.99 -31.30
N TYR A 292 6.86 8.96 -31.44
CA TYR A 292 7.99 8.75 -30.54
C TYR A 292 9.10 9.79 -30.70
N ALA A 293 9.31 10.32 -31.91
CA ALA A 293 10.25 11.43 -32.11
C ALA A 293 9.74 12.73 -31.46
N GLN A 294 8.43 12.99 -31.51
CA GLN A 294 7.83 14.13 -30.81
C GLN A 294 7.88 13.97 -29.28
N LEU A 295 7.69 12.75 -28.76
CA LEU A 295 7.80 12.48 -27.33
C LEU A 295 9.25 12.57 -26.83
N GLU A 296 10.22 12.10 -27.61
CA GLU A 296 11.64 12.27 -27.31
C GLU A 296 12.04 13.75 -27.29
N LEU A 297 11.52 14.54 -28.24
CA LEU A 297 11.68 15.99 -28.21
C LEU A 297 11.10 16.58 -26.91
N ALA A 298 9.87 16.22 -26.54
CA ALA A 298 9.23 16.71 -25.32
C ALA A 298 10.09 16.45 -24.07
N ASN A 299 10.72 15.27 -23.96
CA ASN A 299 11.61 14.95 -22.84
C ASN A 299 12.87 15.81 -22.75
N ASN A 300 13.32 16.37 -23.88
CA ASN A 300 14.50 17.22 -23.95
C ASN A 300 14.18 18.72 -23.86
N ILE A 301 12.91 19.11 -23.87
CA ILE A 301 12.50 20.50 -23.66
C ILE A 301 12.70 20.88 -22.19
N SER A 302 13.46 21.95 -21.95
CA SER A 302 13.71 22.50 -20.61
C SER A 302 12.55 23.35 -20.07
N SER A 303 11.81 24.02 -20.95
CA SER A 303 10.66 24.86 -20.59
C SER A 303 9.42 24.00 -20.35
N ASP A 304 8.85 24.07 -19.15
CA ASP A 304 7.62 23.35 -18.81
C ASP A 304 6.44 23.76 -19.71
N GLU A 305 6.34 25.05 -20.05
CA GLU A 305 5.28 25.58 -20.90
C GLU A 305 5.36 25.01 -22.34
N GLU A 306 6.56 24.99 -22.92
CA GLU A 306 6.79 24.45 -24.28
C GLU A 306 6.59 22.93 -24.29
N LYS A 307 7.08 22.23 -23.26
CA LYS A 307 6.89 20.80 -23.08
C LYS A 307 5.38 20.49 -22.97
N ALA A 308 4.64 21.24 -22.18
CA ALA A 308 3.21 21.08 -22.02
C ALA A 308 2.44 21.29 -23.33
N LYS A 309 2.79 22.32 -24.13
CA LYS A 309 2.16 22.54 -25.45
C LYS A 309 2.35 21.35 -26.39
N LEU A 310 3.55 20.76 -26.41
CA LEU A 310 3.82 19.58 -27.24
C LEU A 310 3.08 18.34 -26.73
N LEU A 311 3.07 18.10 -25.41
CA LEU A 311 2.33 16.98 -24.82
C LEU A 311 0.82 17.12 -25.01
N GLN A 312 0.28 18.33 -24.97
CA GLN A 312 -1.12 18.62 -25.28
C GLN A 312 -1.44 18.24 -26.73
N HIS A 313 -0.57 18.55 -27.69
CA HIS A 313 -0.72 18.11 -29.07
C HIS A 313 -0.70 16.58 -29.19
N LEU A 314 0.21 15.89 -28.49
CA LEU A 314 0.27 14.43 -28.47
C LEU A 314 -1.00 13.79 -27.88
N LEU A 315 -1.58 14.38 -26.84
CA LEU A 315 -2.84 13.91 -26.24
C LEU A 315 -4.04 14.03 -27.18
N CYS A 316 -3.99 14.96 -28.15
CA CYS A 316 -5.03 15.15 -29.16
C CYS A 316 -4.96 14.16 -30.34
N ILE A 317 -3.91 13.32 -30.41
CA ILE A 317 -3.81 12.30 -31.46
C ILE A 317 -4.96 11.29 -31.32
N ASN A 318 -5.64 11.02 -32.43
CA ASN A 318 -6.68 10.00 -32.49
C ASN A 318 -6.08 8.60 -32.29
N ASN A 319 -6.81 7.73 -31.58
CA ASN A 319 -6.42 6.33 -31.33
C ASN A 319 -5.07 6.14 -30.62
N LEU A 320 -4.77 6.93 -29.59
CA LEU A 320 -3.65 6.63 -28.69
C LEU A 320 -3.80 5.23 -28.09
N SER A 321 -2.76 4.40 -28.22
CA SER A 321 -2.68 3.12 -27.50
C SER A 321 -2.42 3.35 -26.02
N ASP A 322 -2.72 2.36 -25.18
CA ASP A 322 -2.46 2.44 -23.73
C ASP A 322 -0.99 2.70 -23.40
N LYS A 323 -0.08 2.13 -24.20
CA LYS A 323 1.35 2.36 -24.08
C LYS A 323 1.72 3.81 -24.40
N MET A 324 1.21 4.34 -25.52
CA MET A 324 1.48 5.74 -25.90
C MET A 324 0.96 6.72 -24.86
N LEU A 325 -0.22 6.45 -24.28
CA LEU A 325 -0.75 7.29 -23.20
C LEU A 325 0.12 7.19 -21.94
N ALA A 326 0.59 5.99 -21.58
CA ALA A 326 1.52 5.82 -20.46
C ALA A 326 2.83 6.58 -20.69
N ASP A 327 3.40 6.48 -21.89
CA ASP A 327 4.64 7.18 -22.26
C ASP A 327 4.48 8.71 -22.18
N ILE A 328 3.30 9.25 -22.55
CA ILE A 328 2.96 10.68 -22.36
C ILE A 328 2.88 11.03 -20.87
N VAL A 329 2.15 10.23 -20.09
CA VAL A 329 1.96 10.44 -18.64
C VAL A 329 3.30 10.44 -17.91
N GLU A 330 4.22 9.55 -18.28
CA GLU A 330 5.60 9.54 -17.74
C GLU A 330 6.35 10.84 -18.06
N CYS A 331 6.14 11.42 -19.24
CA CYS A 331 6.74 12.72 -19.58
C CYS A 331 6.14 13.86 -18.75
N ILE A 332 4.82 13.82 -18.46
CA ILE A 332 4.14 14.81 -17.60
C ILE A 332 4.75 14.83 -16.18
N ILE A 333 5.16 13.67 -15.63
CA ILE A 333 5.82 13.58 -14.31
C ILE A 333 7.06 14.48 -14.25
N THR A 334 7.75 14.71 -15.38
CA THR A 334 8.98 15.51 -15.43
C THR A 334 8.76 17.02 -15.46
N ILE A 335 7.53 17.48 -15.65
CA ILE A 335 7.18 18.90 -15.56
C ILE A 335 7.37 19.33 -14.10
N TYR A 336 7.82 20.55 -13.83
CA TYR A 336 7.90 21.06 -12.47
C TYR A 336 6.68 21.92 -12.12
N SER A 337 6.22 22.73 -13.06
CA SER A 337 5.10 23.65 -12.86
C SER A 337 3.76 22.93 -12.64
N ASP A 338 3.10 23.29 -11.55
CA ASP A 338 1.79 22.72 -11.18
C ASP A 338 0.69 23.10 -12.17
N GLN A 339 0.76 24.29 -12.77
CA GLN A 339 -0.27 24.75 -13.71
C GLN A 339 -0.27 23.89 -14.98
N GLU A 340 0.89 23.72 -15.61
CA GLU A 340 1.07 22.91 -16.80
C GLU A 340 0.72 21.44 -16.54
N LYS A 341 1.14 20.88 -15.39
CA LYS A 341 0.70 19.56 -14.96
C LYS A 341 -0.81 19.47 -14.87
N TYR A 342 -1.43 20.42 -14.17
CA TYR A 342 -2.88 20.45 -13.98
C TYR A 342 -3.62 20.46 -15.31
N GLU A 343 -3.22 21.34 -16.24
CA GLU A 343 -3.85 21.45 -17.57
C GLU A 343 -3.76 20.14 -18.36
N LEU A 344 -2.58 19.52 -18.42
CA LEU A 344 -2.39 18.22 -19.08
C LEU A 344 -3.16 17.10 -18.39
N LEU A 345 -3.18 17.11 -17.06
CA LEU A 345 -3.92 16.14 -16.27
C LEU A 345 -5.42 16.21 -16.54
N GLN A 346 -5.98 17.41 -16.69
CA GLN A 346 -7.39 17.58 -17.07
C GLN A 346 -7.68 16.94 -18.43
N LEU A 347 -6.75 17.02 -19.39
CA LEU A 347 -6.91 16.37 -20.68
C LEU A 347 -6.89 14.84 -20.56
N VAL A 348 -5.97 14.29 -19.75
CA VAL A 348 -5.89 12.84 -19.49
C VAL A 348 -7.16 12.36 -18.79
N LEU A 349 -7.56 12.98 -17.68
CA LEU A 349 -8.70 12.56 -16.86
C LEU A 349 -10.05 12.61 -17.61
N LYS A 350 -10.20 13.52 -18.57
CA LYS A 350 -11.41 13.67 -19.38
C LYS A 350 -11.55 12.62 -20.50
N ARG A 351 -10.53 11.80 -20.77
CA ARG A 351 -10.61 10.74 -21.80
C ARG A 351 -11.59 9.65 -21.40
N SER A 352 -12.61 9.35 -22.20
CA SER A 352 -13.67 8.40 -21.85
C SER A 352 -13.14 7.00 -21.44
N SER A 353 -12.11 6.50 -22.13
CA SER A 353 -11.49 5.21 -21.88
C SER A 353 -10.13 5.36 -21.18
N LEU A 354 -10.11 5.13 -19.87
CA LEU A 354 -8.89 4.95 -19.08
C LEU A 354 -9.00 3.64 -18.31
N SER A 355 -7.92 2.85 -18.32
CA SER A 355 -7.79 1.68 -17.44
C SER A 355 -7.57 2.10 -15.99
N ASN A 356 -7.88 1.21 -15.03
CA ASN A 356 -7.58 1.47 -13.61
C ASN A 356 -6.10 1.77 -13.37
N LYS A 357 -5.19 1.07 -14.07
CA LYS A 357 -3.75 1.32 -13.97
C LYS A 357 -3.38 2.74 -14.40
N GLN A 358 -3.98 3.24 -15.50
CA GLN A 358 -3.76 4.61 -15.95
C GLN A 358 -4.35 5.62 -14.95
N LEU A 359 -5.52 5.34 -14.37
CA LEU A 359 -6.11 6.17 -13.33
C LEU A 359 -5.24 6.21 -12.06
N GLU A 360 -4.66 5.09 -11.64
CA GLU A 360 -3.71 5.01 -10.52
C GLU A 360 -2.48 5.90 -10.77
N THR A 361 -1.83 5.80 -11.94
CA THR A 361 -0.71 6.69 -12.30
C THR A 361 -1.13 8.15 -12.39
N THR A 362 -2.37 8.42 -12.80
CA THR A 362 -2.92 9.78 -12.83
C THR A 362 -3.15 10.33 -11.41
N VAL A 363 -3.49 9.49 -10.44
CA VAL A 363 -3.56 9.88 -9.02
C VAL A 363 -2.17 10.16 -8.45
N GLU A 364 -1.14 9.41 -8.85
CA GLU A 364 0.26 9.71 -8.49
C GLU A 364 0.69 11.11 -8.98
N LEU A 365 0.28 11.50 -10.19
CA LEU A 365 0.48 12.87 -10.68
C LEU A 365 -0.22 13.93 -9.83
N ILE A 366 -1.43 13.64 -9.34
CA ILE A 366 -2.17 14.57 -8.46
C ILE A 366 -1.42 14.80 -7.15
N HIS A 367 -0.83 13.75 -6.58
CA HIS A 367 -0.05 13.87 -5.35
C HIS A 367 1.14 14.84 -5.50
N ASP A 368 1.77 14.86 -6.68
CA ASP A 368 2.94 15.71 -6.96
C ASP A 368 2.59 17.19 -7.19
N ILE A 369 1.32 17.53 -7.42
CA ILE A 369 0.85 18.92 -7.51
C ILE A 369 0.92 19.57 -6.13
N ARG A 370 1.59 20.72 -6.00
CA ARG A 370 1.71 21.43 -4.71
C ARG A 370 0.59 22.43 -4.46
N SER A 371 0.05 23.03 -5.52
CA SER A 371 -1.08 23.94 -5.45
C SER A 371 -2.35 23.21 -4.99
N ASP A 372 -2.82 23.56 -3.80
CA ASP A 372 -4.07 23.06 -3.21
C ASP A 372 -5.26 23.16 -4.17
N ASN A 373 -5.40 24.29 -4.85
CA ASN A 373 -6.48 24.54 -5.79
C ASN A 373 -6.43 23.56 -6.98
N TYR A 374 -5.25 23.37 -7.56
CA TYR A 374 -5.06 22.45 -8.68
C TYR A 374 -5.20 20.98 -8.25
N LYS A 375 -4.72 20.62 -7.05
CA LYS A 375 -4.90 19.30 -6.47
C LYS A 375 -6.38 19.00 -6.24
N ALA A 376 -7.10 19.91 -5.57
CA ALA A 376 -8.53 19.79 -5.30
C ALA A 376 -9.37 19.66 -6.59
N ASN A 377 -9.10 20.52 -7.58
CA ASN A 377 -9.81 20.47 -8.86
C ASN A 377 -9.51 19.20 -9.67
N SER A 378 -8.29 18.66 -9.57
CA SER A 378 -7.93 17.39 -10.20
C SER A 378 -8.64 16.21 -9.56
N LEU A 379 -8.68 16.15 -8.22
CA LEU A 379 -9.47 15.16 -7.49
C LEU A 379 -10.95 15.28 -7.81
N LYS A 380 -11.47 16.50 -7.94
CA LYS A 380 -12.87 16.74 -8.32
C LYS A 380 -13.20 16.14 -9.69
N THR A 381 -12.29 16.26 -10.68
CA THR A 381 -12.48 15.64 -11.99
C THR A 381 -12.57 14.11 -11.91
N LEU A 382 -11.83 13.47 -10.99
CA LEU A 382 -11.91 12.03 -10.74
C LEU A 382 -13.27 11.58 -10.18
N LEU A 383 -14.06 12.46 -9.57
CA LEU A 383 -15.38 12.10 -9.04
C LEU A 383 -16.35 11.63 -10.13
N SER A 384 -16.09 11.96 -11.41
CA SER A 384 -16.82 11.43 -12.55
C SER A 384 -16.59 9.92 -12.79
N ARG A 385 -15.62 9.31 -12.11
CA ARG A 385 -15.24 7.89 -12.23
C ARG A 385 -15.74 7.07 -11.05
N GLU A 386 -17.06 6.94 -10.91
CA GLU A 386 -17.71 6.34 -9.73
C GLU A 386 -17.13 4.98 -9.31
N GLN A 387 -16.89 4.08 -10.28
CA GLN A 387 -16.33 2.74 -10.01
C GLN A 387 -14.90 2.81 -9.46
N PHE A 388 -14.06 3.69 -10.02
CA PHE A 388 -12.70 3.91 -9.55
C PHE A 388 -12.70 4.49 -8.15
N ILE A 389 -13.52 5.51 -7.89
CA ILE A 389 -13.65 6.10 -6.55
C ILE A 389 -14.13 5.07 -5.52
N ALA A 390 -15.06 4.17 -5.89
CA ALA A 390 -15.52 3.11 -5.00
C ALA A 390 -14.43 2.09 -4.65
N GLN A 391 -13.48 1.84 -5.56
CA GLN A 391 -12.35 0.93 -5.35
C GLN A 391 -11.18 1.60 -4.62
N HIS A 392 -10.98 2.91 -4.84
CA HIS A 392 -9.80 3.63 -4.38
C HIS A 392 -10.13 4.79 -3.41
N PHE A 393 -11.25 4.70 -2.68
CA PHE A 393 -11.77 5.80 -1.85
C PHE A 393 -10.74 6.33 -0.85
N SER A 394 -9.97 5.44 -0.22
CA SER A 394 -8.93 5.82 0.75
C SER A 394 -7.84 6.69 0.14
N ILE A 395 -7.39 6.38 -1.08
CA ILE A 395 -6.35 7.13 -1.78
C ILE A 395 -6.87 8.54 -2.09
N ILE A 396 -8.15 8.65 -2.43
CA ILE A 396 -8.81 9.94 -2.68
C ILE A 396 -8.91 10.77 -1.39
N ILE A 397 -9.26 10.16 -0.26
CA ILE A 397 -9.27 10.84 1.05
C ILE A 397 -7.84 11.26 1.44
N GLU A 398 -6.86 10.37 1.31
CA GLU A 398 -5.45 10.67 1.62
C GLU A 398 -4.92 11.83 0.77
N ALA A 399 -5.15 11.81 -0.55
CA ALA A 399 -4.78 12.90 -1.44
C ALA A 399 -5.49 14.22 -1.09
N THR A 400 -6.71 14.15 -0.54
CA THR A 400 -7.43 15.33 -0.05
C THR A 400 -6.83 15.86 1.25
N GLU A 401 -6.40 14.98 2.15
CA GLU A 401 -5.81 15.38 3.43
C GLU A 401 -4.46 16.11 3.25
N GLU A 402 -3.75 15.88 2.14
CA GLU A 402 -2.53 16.61 1.75
C GLU A 402 -2.78 18.06 1.32
N ILE A 403 -4.02 18.43 0.99
CA ILE A 403 -4.39 19.83 0.70
C ILE A 403 -4.21 20.62 2.00
N TYR A 404 -3.59 21.80 1.98
CA TYR A 404 -3.43 22.59 3.21
C TYR A 404 -4.68 23.43 3.53
N SER A 405 -5.32 23.97 2.50
CA SER A 405 -6.54 24.77 2.56
C SER A 405 -7.76 23.95 3.04
N ASP A 406 -8.20 24.20 4.27
CA ASP A 406 -9.44 23.63 4.82
C ASP A 406 -10.67 23.93 3.93
N GLY A 407 -10.68 25.09 3.28
CA GLY A 407 -11.76 25.47 2.36
C GLY A 407 -11.81 24.55 1.14
N ASP A 408 -10.66 24.25 0.54
CA ASP A 408 -10.57 23.36 -0.61
C ASP A 408 -10.86 21.90 -0.21
N LYS A 409 -10.37 21.44 0.95
CA LYS A 409 -10.76 20.13 1.53
C LYS A 409 -12.27 20.02 1.71
N SER A 410 -12.86 21.02 2.36
CA SER A 410 -14.29 21.06 2.67
C SER A 410 -15.13 21.04 1.39
N ASN A 411 -14.75 21.82 0.38
CA ASN A 411 -15.43 21.81 -0.90
C ASN A 411 -15.33 20.46 -1.60
N PHE A 412 -14.15 19.84 -1.60
CA PHE A 412 -13.99 18.50 -2.18
C PHE A 412 -14.84 17.45 -1.45
N TYR A 413 -14.82 17.41 -0.11
CA TYR A 413 -15.65 16.47 0.65
C TYR A 413 -17.14 16.67 0.41
N LYS A 414 -17.60 17.93 0.26
CA LYS A 414 -18.99 18.23 -0.13
C LYS A 414 -19.33 17.64 -1.50
N ASP A 415 -18.42 17.74 -2.47
CA ASP A 415 -18.63 17.20 -3.81
C ASP A 415 -18.64 15.66 -3.80
N LEU A 416 -17.69 15.05 -3.09
CA LEU A 416 -17.59 13.59 -2.91
C LEU A 416 -18.86 13.00 -2.26
N MET A 417 -19.44 13.68 -1.26
CA MET A 417 -20.69 13.26 -0.62
C MET A 417 -21.91 13.35 -1.56
N ASN A 418 -21.84 14.13 -2.64
CA ASN A 418 -22.96 14.29 -3.58
C ASN A 418 -22.80 13.41 -4.82
N SER A 419 -21.58 13.01 -5.18
CA SER A 419 -21.31 12.25 -6.39
C SER A 419 -21.69 10.77 -6.28
N ARG A 420 -21.85 10.21 -5.07
CA ARG A 420 -22.10 8.77 -4.90
C ARG A 420 -22.83 8.42 -3.60
N TYR A 421 -23.36 7.19 -3.56
CA TYR A 421 -23.75 6.53 -2.32
C TYR A 421 -22.50 6.05 -1.57
N LEU A 422 -22.45 6.34 -0.27
CA LEU A 422 -21.33 6.01 0.59
C LEU A 422 -21.57 4.68 1.30
N GLN A 423 -20.56 3.82 1.32
CA GLN A 423 -20.58 2.60 2.13
C GLN A 423 -20.29 2.91 3.60
N LEU A 424 -20.52 1.92 4.47
CA LEU A 424 -20.32 2.09 5.91
C LEU A 424 -18.91 2.55 6.27
N VAL A 425 -17.89 2.00 5.59
CA VAL A 425 -16.48 2.38 5.77
C VAL A 425 -16.18 3.79 5.27
N ASP A 426 -16.83 4.21 4.17
CA ASP A 426 -16.66 5.54 3.58
C ASP A 426 -17.10 6.64 4.55
N TYR A 427 -18.19 6.40 5.29
CA TYR A 427 -18.65 7.32 6.34
C TYR A 427 -17.62 7.46 7.46
N CYS A 428 -17.02 6.37 7.93
CA CYS A 428 -16.00 6.43 8.97
C CYS A 428 -14.74 7.20 8.51
N MET A 429 -14.27 6.95 7.28
CA MET A 429 -13.13 7.67 6.70
C MET A 429 -13.41 9.16 6.54
N LEU A 430 -14.59 9.52 6.06
CA LEU A 430 -15.00 10.93 5.94
C LEU A 430 -15.11 11.61 7.30
N LEU A 431 -15.71 10.95 8.31
CA LEU A 431 -15.82 11.52 9.66
C LEU A 431 -14.45 11.73 10.31
N TYR A 432 -13.53 10.79 10.10
CA TYR A 432 -12.14 10.95 10.53
C TYR A 432 -11.44 12.12 9.83
N ALA A 433 -11.59 12.24 8.51
CA ALA A 433 -11.03 13.36 7.76
C ALA A 433 -11.63 14.71 8.18
N ILE A 434 -12.95 14.78 8.39
CA ILE A 434 -13.63 15.99 8.87
C ILE A 434 -13.11 16.41 10.24
N LYS A 435 -12.85 15.46 11.15
CA LYS A 435 -12.27 15.73 12.47
C LYS A 435 -10.92 16.47 12.37
N ASN A 436 -10.13 16.18 11.33
CA ASN A 436 -8.78 16.73 11.15
C ASN A 436 -8.73 18.09 10.44
N ILE A 437 -9.86 18.59 9.91
CA ILE A 437 -9.96 19.97 9.41
C ILE A 437 -9.70 20.93 10.58
N ASN A 438 -9.06 22.09 10.37
CA ASN A 438 -8.84 23.03 11.49
C ASN A 438 -10.00 24.01 11.65
N ASN A 439 -10.64 24.40 10.55
CA ASN A 439 -11.74 25.36 10.53
C ASN A 439 -13.06 24.76 11.06
N ASP A 440 -13.48 25.21 12.24
CA ASP A 440 -14.73 24.79 12.92
C ASP A 440 -15.99 24.98 12.06
N ALA A 441 -16.10 26.10 11.33
CA ALA A 441 -17.25 26.38 10.48
C ALA A 441 -17.36 25.37 9.32
N SER A 442 -16.22 24.94 8.77
CA SER A 442 -16.12 23.89 7.75
C SER A 442 -16.47 22.53 8.32
N LYS A 443 -15.96 22.18 9.52
CA LYS A 443 -16.38 20.95 10.22
C LYS A 443 -17.88 20.89 10.41
N ARG A 444 -18.47 21.95 11.00
CA ARG A 444 -19.92 22.05 11.23
C ARG A 444 -20.67 21.84 9.94
N GLU A 445 -20.30 22.55 8.87
CA GLU A 445 -21.02 22.45 7.60
C GLU A 445 -20.98 21.03 7.02
N LEU A 446 -19.81 20.37 7.04
CA LEU A 446 -19.65 19.00 6.58
C LEU A 446 -20.44 18.01 7.43
N LEU A 447 -20.37 18.13 8.76
CA LEU A 447 -21.12 17.28 9.68
C LEU A 447 -22.63 17.45 9.50
N CYS A 448 -23.12 18.68 9.39
CA CYS A 448 -24.54 18.94 9.11
C CYS A 448 -24.99 18.34 7.78
N LYS A 449 -24.14 18.40 6.75
CA LYS A 449 -24.44 17.82 5.44
C LYS A 449 -24.42 16.30 5.45
N LEU A 450 -23.56 15.70 6.27
CA LEU A 450 -23.40 14.25 6.36
C LEU A 450 -24.46 13.62 7.26
N ALA A 451 -24.84 14.28 8.35
CA ALA A 451 -25.78 13.78 9.36
C ALA A 451 -27.08 13.12 8.83
N PRO A 452 -27.82 13.71 7.87
CA PRO A 452 -29.04 13.09 7.35
C PRO A 452 -28.78 11.82 6.51
N LYS A 453 -27.55 11.61 6.04
CA LYS A 453 -27.16 10.44 5.24
C LYS A 453 -26.58 9.30 6.09
N LEU A 454 -26.34 9.51 7.39
CA LEU A 454 -25.63 8.55 8.22
C LEU A 454 -26.54 7.40 8.70
N PRO A 455 -26.03 6.15 8.71
CA PRO A 455 -26.66 5.04 9.43
C PRO A 455 -26.54 5.25 10.95
N LYS A 456 -27.37 6.13 11.53
CA LYS A 456 -27.32 6.54 12.96
C LYS A 456 -27.47 5.37 13.96
N THR A 457 -28.02 4.24 13.53
CA THR A 457 -28.15 3.03 14.35
C THR A 457 -26.84 2.24 14.48
N ASN A 458 -25.83 2.52 13.63
CA ASN A 458 -24.54 1.87 13.72
C ASN A 458 -23.68 2.55 14.79
N PRO A 459 -23.28 1.85 15.87
CA PRO A 459 -22.57 2.47 17.00
C PRO A 459 -21.19 3.02 16.61
N LYS A 460 -20.51 2.43 15.63
CA LYS A 460 -19.20 2.92 15.15
C LYS A 460 -19.34 4.26 14.44
N ILE A 461 -20.34 4.39 13.57
CA ILE A 461 -20.62 5.64 12.86
C ILE A 461 -21.06 6.72 13.85
N SER A 462 -21.94 6.38 14.78
CA SER A 462 -22.42 7.34 15.78
C SER A 462 -21.28 7.82 16.68
N ARG A 463 -20.37 6.93 17.08
CA ARG A 463 -19.19 7.31 17.83
C ARG A 463 -18.26 8.21 17.02
N ALA A 464 -17.96 7.84 15.77
CA ALA A 464 -17.11 8.64 14.89
C ALA A 464 -17.69 10.04 14.63
N TYR A 465 -19.02 10.15 14.50
CA TYR A 465 -19.68 11.45 14.37
C TYR A 465 -19.51 12.30 15.62
N ILE A 466 -19.77 11.72 16.79
CA ILE A 466 -19.62 12.41 18.08
C ILE A 466 -18.17 12.86 18.25
N ASP A 467 -17.19 12.00 17.98
CA ASP A 467 -15.77 12.35 18.09
C ASP A 467 -15.36 13.48 17.12
N ALA A 468 -15.94 13.52 15.92
CA ALA A 468 -15.72 14.62 14.98
C ALA A 468 -16.39 15.92 15.43
N ALA A 469 -17.64 15.86 15.92
CA ALA A 469 -18.36 17.02 16.47
C ALA A 469 -17.68 17.57 17.74
N ASP A 470 -17.13 16.68 18.58
CA ASP A 470 -16.41 17.04 19.80
C ASP A 470 -15.09 17.77 19.52
N SER A 471 -14.52 17.59 18.32
CA SER A 471 -13.31 18.29 17.87
C SER A 471 -13.57 19.74 17.40
N ILE A 472 -14.82 20.20 17.41
CA ILE A 472 -15.18 21.60 17.13
C ILE A 472 -14.99 22.42 18.42
N TYR A 473 -14.17 23.47 18.36
CA TYR A 473 -13.90 24.31 19.53
C TYR A 473 -15.01 25.35 19.78
N SER A 474 -15.54 25.94 18.72
CA SER A 474 -16.67 26.87 18.75
C SER A 474 -17.92 26.20 19.32
N SER A 475 -18.39 26.68 20.48
CA SER A 475 -19.57 26.13 21.15
C SER A 475 -20.82 26.21 20.29
N GLN A 476 -20.98 27.29 19.52
CA GLN A 476 -22.10 27.49 18.60
C GLN A 476 -22.06 26.49 17.44
N ASP A 477 -20.89 26.30 16.83
CA ASP A 477 -20.72 25.36 15.72
C ASP A 477 -20.91 23.91 16.19
N LYS A 478 -20.36 23.57 17.36
CA LYS A 478 -20.50 22.26 17.99
C LYS A 478 -21.96 21.95 18.34
N ALA A 479 -22.69 22.92 18.91
CA ALA A 479 -24.11 22.76 19.21
C ALA A 479 -24.90 22.49 17.92
N THR A 480 -24.61 23.25 16.85
CA THR A 480 -25.29 23.08 15.55
C THR A 480 -25.01 21.69 14.96
N ALA A 481 -23.76 21.24 14.98
CA ALA A 481 -23.38 19.90 14.48
C ALA A 481 -24.02 18.78 15.33
N THR A 482 -24.05 18.92 16.65
CA THR A 482 -24.69 17.94 17.55
C THR A 482 -26.20 17.85 17.29
N LEU A 483 -26.87 18.99 17.14
CA LEU A 483 -28.31 19.04 16.84
C LEU A 483 -28.64 18.40 15.49
N ALA A 484 -27.79 18.54 14.47
CA ALA A 484 -28.00 17.89 13.17
C ALA A 484 -27.97 16.35 13.26
N PHE A 485 -27.31 15.80 14.27
CA PHE A 485 -27.17 14.35 14.45
C PHE A 485 -28.30 13.71 15.26
N GLN A 486 -28.96 14.50 16.10
CA GLN A 486 -30.24 14.11 16.70
C GLN A 486 -31.27 13.92 15.59
#